data_AF-A0A537YSV6-F1
#
_entry.id   AF-A0A537YSV6-F1
#
_cell.length_a   1.000
_cell.length_b   1.000
_cell.length_c   1.000
_cell.angle_alpha   90.00
_cell.angle_beta   90.00
_cell.angle_gamma   90.00
#
_symmetry.space_group_name_H-M   'P 1'
#
loop_
_entity.id
_entity.type
_entity.pdbx_description
1 polymer ?
#
loop_
_entity_poly.entity_id
_entity_poly.type
_entity_poly.pdbx_seq_one_letter_code
_entity_poly.pdbx_strand_id
1 'polypeptide(L)'
;YGKLTVFRFPEGRTIEGPTQVFARINQDARFSSERTLLSQAGSNVLFGDFLVIPIDNSFLYVQPVYVQAQQTPIPQLHDVIMVNGSGGAVTIADNLQDALKGAVTGQVPSGNGNQGGGGTVAQRIQALLAQAQQHFASAQAALQSGDLGTYQSEITAAQQAVDAAAKLAGTTTTPSGSPSPSATPSASASPSP
;
A
#
# COMPACT_ATOMS: atom_id res chain seq x y z
N TYR A 1 -22.71 -25.67 -19.89
CA TYR A 1 -21.32 -25.37 -20.28
C TYR A 1 -20.66 -24.56 -19.16
N GLY A 2 -19.48 -24.97 -18.71
CA GLY A 2 -18.70 -24.29 -17.66
C GLY A 2 -17.59 -25.24 -17.19
N LYS A 3 -16.35 -24.98 -17.58
CA LYS A 3 -15.20 -25.77 -17.12
C LYS A 3 -14.75 -25.19 -15.78
N LEU A 4 -14.88 -25.96 -14.69
CA LEU A 4 -14.28 -25.59 -13.41
C LEU A 4 -12.76 -25.76 -13.52
N THR A 5 -12.02 -24.68 -13.25
CA THR A 5 -10.56 -24.70 -13.18
C THR A 5 -10.15 -24.52 -11.73
N VAL A 6 -9.43 -25.49 -11.16
CA VAL A 6 -8.94 -25.44 -9.78
C VAL A 6 -7.46 -25.06 -9.82
N PHE A 7 -7.14 -23.86 -9.36
CA PHE A 7 -5.75 -23.44 -9.15
C PHE A 7 -5.25 -23.97 -7.80
N ARG A 8 -4.20 -24.79 -7.82
CA ARG A 8 -3.53 -25.28 -6.62
C ARG A 8 -2.19 -24.54 -6.48
N PHE A 9 -2.07 -23.77 -5.41
CA PHE A 9 -0.87 -22.99 -5.13
C PHE A 9 0.23 -23.85 -4.49
N PRO A 10 1.51 -23.50 -4.65
CA PRO A 10 2.60 -24.13 -3.92
C PRO A 10 2.42 -23.93 -2.41
N GLU A 11 2.74 -24.95 -1.62
CA GLU A 11 2.67 -24.87 -0.17
C GLU A 11 3.73 -23.89 0.39
N GLY A 12 3.39 -23.12 1.44
CA GLY A 12 4.33 -22.22 2.12
C GLY A 12 4.17 -20.71 1.84
N ARG A 13 3.14 -20.26 1.10
CA ARG A 13 2.80 -18.84 0.94
C ARG A 13 1.45 -18.52 1.61
N THR A 14 1.42 -17.55 2.51
CA THR A 14 0.17 -17.03 3.07
C THR A 14 -0.53 -16.19 2.02
N ILE A 15 -1.65 -16.66 1.49
CA ILE A 15 -2.48 -15.91 0.55
C ILE A 15 -3.63 -15.27 1.32
N GLU A 16 -3.77 -13.94 1.23
CA GLU A 16 -4.93 -13.24 1.79
C GLU A 16 -6.19 -13.61 1.01
N GLY A 17 -7.28 -13.90 1.71
CA GLY A 17 -8.57 -14.18 1.08
C GLY A 17 -9.24 -12.90 0.55
N PRO A 18 -10.20 -13.02 -0.39
CA PRO A 18 -10.89 -11.87 -0.98
C PRO A 18 -11.52 -10.94 0.05
N THR A 19 -12.13 -11.50 1.11
CA THR A 19 -12.74 -10.75 2.20
C THR A 19 -11.72 -9.97 3.04
N GLN A 20 -10.52 -10.51 3.23
CA GLN A 20 -9.45 -9.85 3.97
C GLN A 20 -8.91 -8.64 3.19
N VAL A 21 -8.70 -8.82 1.89
CA VAL A 21 -8.23 -7.73 1.01
C VAL A 21 -9.30 -6.64 0.87
N PHE A 22 -10.58 -7.02 0.72
CA PHE A 22 -11.67 -6.05 0.68
C PHE A 22 -11.75 -5.22 1.98
N ALA A 23 -11.63 -5.87 3.15
CA ALA A 23 -11.59 -5.17 4.42
C ALA A 23 -10.39 -4.22 4.51
N ARG A 24 -9.21 -4.64 4.04
CA ARG A 24 -7.99 -3.82 4.02
C ARG A 24 -8.13 -2.59 3.14
N ILE A 25 -8.71 -2.73 1.95
CA ILE A 25 -8.99 -1.60 1.04
C ILE A 25 -9.91 -0.59 1.74
N ASN A 26 -10.96 -1.06 2.41
CA ASN A 26 -11.89 -0.19 3.14
C ASN A 26 -11.26 0.49 4.39
N GLN A 27 -10.17 -0.07 4.92
CA GLN A 27 -9.41 0.49 6.04
C GLN A 27 -8.28 1.44 5.59
N ASP A 28 -7.96 1.51 4.28
CA ASP A 28 -6.95 2.44 3.77
C ASP A 28 -7.43 3.88 4.02
N ALA A 29 -6.58 4.67 4.69
CA ALA A 29 -6.92 6.03 5.08
C ALA A 29 -7.13 6.95 3.88
N ARG A 30 -6.38 6.77 2.78
CA ARG A 30 -6.52 7.59 1.56
C ARG A 30 -7.89 7.34 0.94
N PHE A 31 -8.25 6.07 0.77
CA PHE A 31 -9.54 5.68 0.23
C PHE A 31 -10.71 6.12 1.14
N SER A 32 -10.56 6.00 2.45
CA SER A 32 -11.58 6.42 3.42
C SER A 32 -11.85 7.94 3.36
N SER A 33 -10.78 8.74 3.26
CA SER A 33 -10.89 10.19 3.10
C SER A 33 -11.53 10.56 1.76
N GLU A 34 -11.08 9.96 0.67
CA GLU A 34 -11.62 10.18 -0.67
C GLU A 34 -13.09 9.82 -0.78
N ARG A 35 -13.50 8.64 -0.31
CA ARG A 35 -14.91 8.24 -0.24
C ARG A 35 -15.76 9.26 0.53
N THR A 36 -15.22 9.77 1.63
CA THR A 36 -15.93 10.78 2.43
C THR A 36 -16.11 12.07 1.64
N LEU A 37 -15.08 12.56 0.94
CA LEU A 37 -15.16 13.75 0.09
C LEU A 37 -16.16 13.55 -1.06
N LEU A 38 -16.08 12.42 -1.75
CA LEU A 38 -16.99 12.08 -2.85
C LEU A 38 -18.46 11.98 -2.39
N SER A 39 -18.70 11.53 -1.16
CA SER A 39 -20.06 11.45 -0.59
C SER A 39 -20.66 12.80 -0.18
N GLN A 40 -19.84 13.84 0.04
CA GLN A 40 -20.30 15.15 0.50
C GLN A 40 -20.80 16.04 -0.64
N ALA A 41 -20.36 15.80 -1.88
CA ALA A 41 -20.65 16.63 -3.04
C ALA A 41 -22.04 16.33 -3.69
N GLY A 42 -23.04 15.94 -2.90
CA GLY A 42 -24.34 15.55 -3.44
C GLY A 42 -24.29 14.30 -4.33
N SER A 43 -23.29 13.45 -4.11
CA SER A 43 -23.02 12.24 -4.89
C SER A 43 -22.94 11.02 -3.97
N ASN A 44 -23.21 9.85 -4.54
CA ASN A 44 -23.12 8.57 -3.84
C ASN A 44 -22.00 7.74 -4.46
N VAL A 45 -21.17 7.15 -3.60
CA VAL A 45 -20.10 6.22 -4.01
C VAL A 45 -20.67 4.80 -4.08
N LEU A 46 -20.43 4.10 -5.18
CA LEU A 46 -20.81 2.72 -5.39
C LEU A 46 -19.57 1.86 -5.64
N PHE A 47 -19.57 0.68 -5.06
CA PHE A 47 -18.56 -0.33 -5.32
C PHE A 47 -19.04 -1.22 -6.46
N GLY A 48 -18.20 -1.41 -7.47
CA GLY A 48 -18.40 -2.44 -8.48
C GLY A 48 -18.15 -3.85 -7.94
N ASP A 49 -18.23 -4.83 -8.83
CA ASP A 49 -17.87 -6.21 -8.51
C ASP A 49 -16.40 -6.30 -8.11
N PHE A 50 -16.12 -7.01 -7.02
CA PHE A 50 -14.77 -7.29 -6.58
C PHE A 50 -14.17 -8.44 -7.39
N LEU A 51 -13.18 -8.13 -8.22
CA LEU A 51 -12.58 -9.11 -9.12
C LEU A 51 -11.31 -9.69 -8.50
N VAL A 52 -11.19 -11.02 -8.58
CA VAL A 52 -10.01 -11.76 -8.14
C VAL A 52 -9.42 -12.48 -9.34
N ILE A 53 -8.25 -12.03 -9.79
CA ILE A 53 -7.62 -12.51 -11.01
C ILE A 53 -6.34 -13.26 -10.61
N PRO A 54 -6.25 -14.58 -10.82
CA PRO A 54 -5.01 -15.32 -10.59
C PRO A 54 -3.96 -14.91 -11.64
N ILE A 55 -2.75 -14.59 -11.20
CA ILE A 55 -1.59 -14.30 -12.05
C ILE A 55 -0.41 -15.12 -11.53
N ASP A 56 0.05 -16.09 -12.32
CA ASP A 56 1.11 -17.03 -11.95
C ASP A 56 0.92 -17.67 -10.57
N ASN A 57 1.65 -17.18 -9.57
CA ASN A 57 1.65 -17.65 -8.18
C ASN A 57 1.03 -16.64 -7.20
N SER A 58 0.30 -15.63 -7.68
CA SER A 58 -0.37 -14.62 -6.85
C SER A 58 -1.79 -14.31 -7.36
N PHE A 59 -2.48 -13.43 -6.63
CA PHE A 59 -3.78 -12.89 -7.01
C PHE A 59 -3.69 -11.38 -7.19
N LEU A 60 -4.29 -10.88 -8.27
CA LEU A 60 -4.57 -9.48 -8.47
C LEU A 60 -6.03 -9.22 -8.07
N TYR A 61 -6.20 -8.39 -7.05
CA TYR A 61 -7.49 -7.96 -6.56
C TYR A 61 -7.84 -6.60 -7.17
N VAL A 62 -9.03 -6.47 -7.72
CA VAL A 62 -9.50 -5.24 -8.37
C VAL A 62 -10.86 -4.85 -7.81
N GLN A 63 -10.97 -3.60 -7.34
CA GLN A 63 -12.22 -3.00 -6.89
C GLN A 63 -12.49 -1.72 -7.70
N PRO A 64 -13.41 -1.76 -8.67
CA PRO A 64 -13.88 -0.55 -9.33
C PRO A 64 -14.73 0.29 -8.36
N VAL A 65 -14.56 1.61 -8.43
CA VAL A 65 -15.33 2.58 -7.64
C VAL A 65 -16.04 3.54 -8.58
N TYR A 66 -17.34 3.62 -8.42
CA TYR A 66 -18.20 4.49 -9.22
C TYR A 66 -18.76 5.61 -8.36
N VAL A 67 -19.03 6.75 -8.97
CA VAL A 67 -19.73 7.88 -8.35
C VAL A 67 -20.95 8.20 -9.19
N GLN A 68 -22.08 8.48 -8.54
CA GLN A 68 -23.29 8.94 -9.22
C GLN A 68 -23.89 10.14 -8.48
N ALA A 69 -24.47 11.09 -9.23
CA ALA A 69 -25.16 12.23 -8.63
C ALA A 69 -26.52 11.80 -8.06
N GLN A 70 -26.95 12.43 -6.96
CA GLN A 70 -28.24 12.13 -6.32
C GLN A 70 -29.44 12.55 -7.19
N GLN A 71 -29.29 13.63 -7.95
CA GLN A 71 -30.33 14.14 -8.85
C GLN A 71 -30.36 13.40 -10.20
N THR A 72 -29.26 12.80 -10.61
CA THR A 72 -29.14 12.07 -11.88
C THR A 72 -28.28 10.83 -11.67
N PRO A 73 -28.90 9.67 -11.39
CA PRO A 73 -28.21 8.47 -10.95
C PRO A 73 -27.59 7.72 -12.15
N ILE A 74 -26.59 8.33 -12.78
CA ILE A 74 -25.76 7.69 -13.80
C ILE A 74 -24.41 7.39 -13.16
N PRO A 75 -24.07 6.12 -12.89
CA PRO A 75 -22.77 5.74 -12.36
C PRO A 75 -21.64 6.04 -13.35
N GLN A 76 -20.61 6.75 -12.90
CA GLN A 76 -19.38 7.00 -13.64
C GLN A 76 -18.21 6.37 -12.90
N LEU A 77 -17.30 5.74 -13.63
CA LEU A 77 -16.07 5.19 -13.04
C LEU A 77 -15.23 6.38 -12.55
N HIS A 78 -14.89 6.37 -11.26
CA HIS A 78 -14.02 7.37 -10.65
C HIS A 78 -12.62 6.79 -10.46
N ASP A 79 -12.52 5.67 -9.74
CA ASP A 79 -11.25 5.02 -9.43
C ASP A 79 -11.27 3.52 -9.66
N VAL A 80 -10.07 2.97 -9.83
CA VAL A 80 -9.79 1.55 -9.78
C VAL A 80 -8.78 1.29 -8.67
N ILE A 81 -9.19 0.53 -7.66
CA ILE A 81 -8.32 0.11 -6.58
C ILE A 81 -7.76 -1.26 -6.90
N MET A 82 -6.44 -1.42 -6.79
CA MET A 82 -5.75 -2.68 -7.04
C MET A 82 -4.82 -3.08 -5.90
N VAL A 83 -4.74 -4.39 -5.67
CA VAL A 83 -3.81 -5.01 -4.73
C VAL A 83 -3.16 -6.22 -5.40
N ASN A 84 -1.83 -6.28 -5.36
CA ASN A 84 -1.06 -7.41 -5.85
C ASN A 84 -0.65 -8.34 -4.69
N GLY A 85 -1.27 -9.52 -4.63
CA GLY A 85 -0.92 -10.59 -3.72
C GLY A 85 -1.11 -10.27 -2.24
N SER A 86 -0.54 -11.13 -1.40
CA SER A 86 -0.55 -11.02 0.05
C SER A 86 0.42 -9.92 0.52
N GLY A 87 -0.10 -8.89 1.18
CA GLY A 87 0.71 -7.78 1.70
C GLY A 87 1.15 -6.74 0.66
N GLY A 88 0.61 -6.80 -0.57
CA GLY A 88 0.83 -5.76 -1.57
C GLY A 88 0.27 -4.40 -1.16
N ALA A 89 0.89 -3.32 -1.64
CA ALA A 89 0.37 -1.97 -1.41
C ALA A 89 -0.99 -1.79 -2.10
N VAL A 90 -1.90 -1.07 -1.44
CA VAL A 90 -3.16 -0.64 -2.05
C VAL A 90 -2.84 0.47 -3.05
N THR A 91 -3.11 0.21 -4.32
CA THR A 91 -2.94 1.19 -5.40
C THR A 91 -4.30 1.74 -5.78
N ILE A 92 -4.42 3.07 -5.85
CA ILE A 92 -5.63 3.77 -6.26
C ILE A 92 -5.25 4.61 -7.46
N ALA A 93 -6.01 4.52 -8.55
CA ALA A 93 -5.79 5.32 -9.75
C ALA A 93 -7.09 5.48 -10.56
N ASP A 94 -7.16 6.55 -11.33
CA ASP A 94 -8.35 6.95 -12.12
C ASP A 94 -8.73 5.93 -13.22
N ASN A 95 -7.79 5.07 -13.61
CA ASN A 95 -8.01 4.09 -14.66
C ASN A 95 -7.29 2.76 -14.39
N LEU A 96 -7.77 1.72 -15.07
CA LEU A 96 -7.26 0.36 -14.95
C LEU A 96 -5.76 0.25 -15.29
N GLN A 97 -5.30 0.98 -16.31
CA GLN A 97 -3.93 0.87 -16.80
C GLN A 97 -2.94 1.41 -15.78
N ASP A 98 -3.25 2.54 -15.15
CA ASP A 98 -2.39 3.16 -14.15
C ASP A 98 -2.47 2.44 -12.80
N ALA A 99 -3.65 1.92 -12.44
CA ALA A 99 -3.80 1.04 -11.28
C ALA A 99 -2.97 -0.24 -11.44
N LEU A 100 -2.95 -0.83 -12.63
CA LEU A 100 -2.15 -2.02 -12.93
C LEU A 100 -0.66 -1.72 -12.88
N LYS A 101 -0.20 -0.62 -13.50
CA LYS A 101 1.20 -0.19 -13.41
C LYS A 101 1.60 -0.03 -11.95
N GLY A 102 0.83 0.71 -11.15
CA GLY A 102 1.13 0.89 -9.74
C GLY A 102 1.11 -0.41 -8.92
N ALA A 103 0.16 -1.31 -9.17
CA ALA A 103 0.09 -2.57 -8.45
C ALA A 103 1.22 -3.55 -8.82
N VAL A 104 1.79 -3.44 -10.02
CA VAL A 104 2.87 -4.33 -10.50
C VAL A 104 4.25 -3.75 -10.26
N THR A 105 4.45 -2.45 -10.49
CA THR A 105 5.76 -1.78 -10.41
C THR A 105 5.93 -0.90 -9.17
N GLY A 106 4.86 -0.67 -8.41
CA GLY A 106 4.84 0.31 -7.33
C GLY A 106 4.84 1.77 -7.81
N GLN A 107 4.80 2.01 -9.13
CA GLN A 107 4.77 3.36 -9.71
C GLN A 107 3.40 3.62 -10.33
N VAL A 108 2.54 4.36 -9.62
CA VAL A 108 1.43 5.07 -10.26
C VAL A 108 1.97 6.34 -10.90
N PRO A 109 1.75 6.58 -12.21
CA PRO A 109 1.94 7.93 -12.74
C PRO A 109 0.94 8.85 -12.02
N SER A 110 1.45 9.86 -11.31
CA SER A 110 0.61 10.87 -10.66
C SER A 110 -0.26 11.57 -11.72
N GLY A 111 -1.52 11.16 -11.82
CA GLY A 111 -2.58 11.97 -12.41
C GLY A 111 -2.81 13.21 -11.54
N ASN A 112 -3.14 14.31 -12.20
CA ASN A 112 -3.24 15.66 -11.64
C ASN A 112 -4.21 15.76 -10.44
N GLY A 113 -3.70 15.50 -9.24
CA GLY A 113 -4.42 15.68 -7.98
C GLY A 113 -3.45 16.08 -6.87
N ASN A 114 -3.21 17.39 -6.78
CA ASN A 114 -2.64 18.15 -5.68
C ASN A 114 -1.48 17.56 -4.85
N GLN A 115 -0.33 18.21 -4.96
CA GLN A 115 0.76 18.16 -4.00
C GLN A 115 0.27 18.51 -2.59
N GLY A 116 0.08 17.48 -1.76
CA GLY A 116 -0.01 17.57 -0.31
C GLY A 116 1.14 16.76 0.28
N GLY A 117 2.12 17.45 0.87
CA GLY A 117 3.40 16.89 1.28
C GLY A 117 3.30 15.68 2.20
N GLY A 118 4.01 14.61 1.82
CA GLY A 118 4.29 13.46 2.66
C GLY A 118 3.75 12.16 2.08
N GLY A 119 4.45 11.63 1.06
CA GLY A 119 4.21 10.26 0.59
C GLY A 119 4.18 9.27 1.77
N THR A 120 3.39 8.20 1.63
CA THR A 120 3.29 7.11 2.61
C THR A 120 4.67 6.56 2.98
N VAL A 121 4.82 5.94 4.16
CA VAL A 121 6.11 5.34 4.58
C VAL A 121 6.65 4.38 3.52
N ALA A 122 5.77 3.60 2.88
CA ALA A 122 6.13 2.74 1.76
C ALA A 122 6.68 3.52 0.54
N GLN A 123 6.03 4.62 0.15
CA GLN A 123 6.53 5.48 -0.94
C GLN A 123 7.87 6.14 -0.59
N ARG A 124 8.09 6.52 0.67
CA ARG A 124 9.38 7.07 1.13
C ARG A 124 10.49 6.01 1.10
N ILE A 125 10.19 4.78 1.53
CA ILE A 125 11.12 3.65 1.44
C ILE A 125 11.47 3.39 -0.03
N GLN A 126 10.48 3.35 -0.93
CA GLN A 126 10.71 3.12 -2.35
C GLN A 126 11.52 4.25 -3.00
N ALA A 127 11.26 5.51 -2.64
CA ALA A 127 12.03 6.66 -3.10
C ALA A 127 13.51 6.59 -2.63
N LEU A 128 13.75 6.24 -1.37
CA LEU A 128 15.09 6.05 -0.83
C LEU A 128 15.83 4.89 -1.50
N LEU A 129 15.13 3.81 -1.81
CA LEU A 129 15.74 2.66 -2.49
C LEU A 129 16.08 2.97 -3.96
N ALA A 130 15.23 3.75 -4.65
CA ALA A 130 15.53 4.26 -5.99
C ALA A 130 16.72 5.22 -5.98
N GLN A 131 16.81 6.10 -4.98
CA GLN A 131 17.94 7.01 -4.79
C GLN A 131 19.25 6.23 -4.56
N ALA A 132 19.22 5.17 -3.74
CA ALA A 132 20.38 4.30 -3.52
C ALA A 132 20.88 3.65 -4.81
N GLN A 133 19.97 3.14 -5.66
CA GLN A 133 20.33 2.54 -6.95
C GLN A 133 21.02 3.55 -7.89
N GLN A 134 20.55 4.79 -7.90
CA GLN A 134 21.16 5.86 -8.69
C GLN A 134 22.59 6.17 -8.20
N HIS A 135 22.80 6.25 -6.89
CA HIS A 135 24.14 6.45 -6.33
C HIS A 135 25.09 5.29 -6.66
N PHE A 136 24.62 4.04 -6.64
CA PHE A 136 25.44 2.90 -7.09
C PHE A 136 25.81 2.97 -8.56
N ALA A 137 24.90 3.42 -9.43
CA ALA A 137 25.20 3.61 -10.85
C ALA A 137 26.26 4.71 -11.06
N SER A 138 26.14 5.84 -10.36
CA SER A 138 27.14 6.92 -10.37
C SER A 138 28.49 6.46 -9.83
N ALA A 139 28.51 5.67 -8.76
CA ALA A 139 29.72 5.08 -8.21
C ALA A 139 30.39 4.15 -9.24
N GLN A 140 29.62 3.28 -9.91
CA GLN A 140 30.16 2.40 -10.95
C GLN A 140 30.80 3.19 -12.10
N ALA A 141 30.16 4.28 -12.53
CA ALA A 141 30.70 5.17 -13.55
C ALA A 141 31.99 5.87 -13.09
N ALA A 142 32.04 6.34 -11.83
CA ALA A 142 33.24 6.93 -11.23
C ALA A 142 34.39 5.92 -11.11
N LEU A 143 34.08 4.66 -10.80
CA LEU A 143 35.08 3.58 -10.77
C LEU A 143 35.64 3.29 -12.16
N GLN A 144 34.80 3.34 -13.21
CA GLN A 144 35.22 3.18 -14.60
C GLN A 144 36.08 4.36 -15.11
N SER A 145 35.81 5.58 -14.65
CA SER A 145 36.60 6.77 -14.99
C SER A 145 37.85 6.93 -14.12
N GLY A 146 38.07 6.06 -13.14
CA GLY A 146 39.20 6.13 -12.19
C GLY A 146 39.06 7.23 -11.13
N ASP A 147 37.87 7.83 -11.00
CA ASP A 147 37.58 8.84 -9.99
C ASP A 147 37.17 8.19 -8.65
N LEU A 148 38.21 7.84 -7.87
CA LEU A 148 38.03 7.20 -6.57
C LEU A 148 37.40 8.14 -5.51
N GLY A 149 37.55 9.46 -5.68
CA GLY A 149 36.98 10.44 -4.76
C GLY A 149 35.46 10.51 -4.88
N THR A 150 34.99 10.63 -6.12
CA THR A 150 33.55 10.58 -6.42
C THR A 150 32.96 9.22 -6.09
N TYR A 151 33.66 8.13 -6.38
CA TYR A 151 33.22 6.78 -6.00
C TYR A 151 32.92 6.66 -4.50
N GLN A 152 33.84 7.11 -3.65
CA GLN A 152 33.67 7.01 -2.20
C GLN A 152 32.47 7.83 -1.69
N SER A 153 32.26 9.02 -2.27
CA SER A 153 31.12 9.88 -1.96
C SER A 153 29.79 9.21 -2.33
N GLU A 154 29.70 8.69 -3.56
CA GLU A 154 28.50 8.04 -4.09
C GLU A 154 28.16 6.76 -3.31
N ILE A 155 29.16 5.94 -2.97
CA ILE A 155 28.94 4.74 -2.12
C ILE A 155 28.42 5.12 -0.73
N THR A 156 28.93 6.19 -0.14
CA THR A 156 28.49 6.66 1.18
C THR A 156 27.03 7.16 1.12
N ALA A 157 26.68 7.91 0.07
CA ALA A 157 25.32 8.38 -0.16
C ALA A 157 24.34 7.21 -0.39
N ALA A 158 24.77 6.18 -1.14
CA ALA A 158 23.98 4.96 -1.34
C ALA A 158 23.71 4.23 -0.01
N GLN A 159 24.73 4.06 0.84
CA GLN A 159 24.59 3.42 2.16
C GLN A 159 23.60 4.20 3.04
N GLN A 160 23.71 5.52 3.10
CA GLN A 160 22.81 6.37 3.89
C GLN A 160 21.34 6.24 3.45
N ALA A 161 21.09 6.17 2.14
CA ALA A 161 19.75 6.01 1.61
C ALA A 161 19.15 4.64 1.98
N VAL A 162 19.95 3.57 1.92
CA VAL A 162 19.52 2.21 2.34
C VAL A 162 19.27 2.16 3.84
N ASP A 163 20.12 2.77 4.67
CA ASP A 163 19.94 2.82 6.13
C ASP A 163 18.68 3.60 6.52
N ALA A 164 18.41 4.71 5.85
CA ALA A 164 17.18 5.47 6.05
C ALA A 164 15.94 4.65 5.69
N ALA A 165 15.99 3.90 4.58
CA ALA A 165 14.92 3.00 4.18
C ALA A 165 14.72 1.86 5.21
N ALA A 166 15.80 1.27 5.71
CA ALA A 166 15.76 0.22 6.73
C ALA A 166 15.17 0.72 8.06
N LYS A 167 15.49 1.94 8.51
CA LYS A 167 14.92 2.55 9.71
C LYS A 167 13.40 2.78 9.59
N LEU A 168 12.97 3.22 8.41
CA LEU A 168 11.55 3.41 8.10
C LEU A 168 10.79 2.07 8.00
N ALA A 169 11.45 1.01 7.51
CA ALA A 169 10.89 -0.34 7.47
C ALA A 169 10.87 -1.01 8.86
N GLY A 170 11.83 -0.68 9.74
CA GLY A 170 11.91 -1.21 11.10
C GLY A 170 10.93 -0.58 12.10
N THR A 171 10.31 0.55 11.75
CA THR A 171 9.34 1.25 12.62
C THR A 171 7.90 0.76 12.46
N THR A 172 7.62 -0.18 11.54
CA THR A 172 6.27 -0.73 11.31
C THR A 172 5.87 -1.91 12.21
N THR A 173 6.59 -2.21 13.30
CA THR A 173 6.31 -3.36 14.19
C THR A 173 5.60 -3.04 15.52
N THR A 174 5.07 -1.85 15.81
CA THR A 174 4.16 -1.66 16.96
C THR A 174 3.25 -0.43 16.81
N PRO A 175 1.92 -0.59 16.95
CA PRO A 175 1.26 0.02 18.10
C PRO A 175 0.22 -0.93 18.70
N SER A 176 0.52 -1.54 19.85
CA SER A 176 -0.52 -1.99 20.77
C SER A 176 0.04 -1.89 22.18
N GLY A 177 -0.47 -0.92 22.91
CA GLY A 177 0.02 -0.58 24.25
C GLY A 177 -0.51 0.77 24.68
N SER A 178 -1.83 0.97 24.63
CA SER A 178 -2.46 1.98 25.46
C SER A 178 -2.69 1.33 26.83
N PRO A 179 -1.97 1.73 27.90
CA PRO A 179 -2.34 1.33 29.24
C PRO A 179 -3.61 2.10 29.60
N SER A 180 -4.74 1.40 29.73
CA SER A 180 -5.92 1.98 30.36
C SER A 180 -5.69 1.98 31.88
N PRO A 181 -5.72 3.12 32.57
CA PRO A 181 -5.70 3.15 34.03
C PRO A 181 -7.11 2.88 34.54
N SER A 182 -7.31 1.79 35.29
CA SER A 182 -8.49 1.63 36.14
C SER A 182 -8.04 1.63 37.60
N ALA A 183 -8.29 2.77 38.24
CA ALA A 183 -8.23 3.01 39.68
C ALA A 183 -9.44 2.33 40.37
N THR A 184 -9.21 1.35 41.27
CA THR A 184 -9.37 1.42 42.76
C THR A 184 -10.74 0.89 43.26
N PRO A 185 -10.98 0.65 44.57
CA PRO A 185 -10.62 -0.49 45.44
C PRO A 185 -11.83 -1.29 46.00
N SER A 186 -11.59 -2.48 46.60
CA SER A 186 -12.32 -2.90 47.82
C SER A 186 -11.72 -4.14 48.49
N ALA A 187 -11.69 -4.10 49.82
CA ALA A 187 -11.13 -5.08 50.73
C ALA A 187 -12.04 -6.31 50.93
N SER A 188 -11.47 -7.47 51.33
CA SER A 188 -11.70 -8.11 52.64
C SER A 188 -11.30 -9.60 52.69
N ALA A 189 -10.53 -9.94 53.73
CA ALA A 189 -10.47 -11.18 54.53
C ALA A 189 -10.02 -12.55 53.96
N SER A 190 -8.89 -13.02 54.54
CA SER A 190 -8.50 -14.40 54.95
C SER A 190 -9.66 -15.33 55.39
N PRO A 191 -9.54 -16.67 55.28
CA PRO A 191 -8.69 -17.47 56.19
C PRO A 191 -8.01 -18.75 55.62
N SER A 192 -7.02 -19.22 56.38
CA SER A 192 -6.32 -20.50 56.26
C SER A 192 -7.20 -21.72 56.55
N PRO A 193 -6.69 -22.92 56.22
CA PRO A 193 -6.56 -23.97 57.24
C PRO A 193 -5.10 -24.33 57.57
#